data_AF-A0A242Z1A2-F1
#
_entry.id   AF-A0A242Z1A2-F1
#
_cell.length_a   1.000
_cell.length_b   1.000
_cell.length_c   1.000
_cell.angle_alpha   90.00
_cell.angle_beta   90.00
_cell.angle_gamma   90.00
#
_symmetry.space_group_name_H-M   'P 1'
#
loop_
_entity.id
_entity.type
_entity.pdbx_description
1 polymer ?
#
loop_
_entity_poly.entity_id
_entity_poly.type
_entity_poly.pdbx_seq_one_letter_code
_entity_poly.pdbx_strand_id
1 'polypeptide(L)'
;MQLLKRRKKNKEVDVDNTGKEQDQEQVKEQDVDIKNQFMDNVPTFIDLIAPDGIAIKSEDHGVIKQSLGTQTYFRPMYIPRDGYPRKLKTNWLNNILSMGEVDVVIDIHKVRKNEAIKRLQRQQTMFLSNLTWQNKKGNIDQINDLQTKIADCEMLMEEIQFGENDMFNVSSQVILYSDSLQNLNKSSEFLEDALSGFSIKLATAFSRIKKGYKSGLPFGKNYLSDSYRNIDRRALSTFAPYISGSGRYHGGIPYGINMITDQKEFINSFGNETYRPDNYNMGFFGVSGSGKSVGMKMKISREMPLANVYAGIIDPEGGATRS
;
A
#
# COMPACT_ATOMS: atom_id res chain seq x y z
N MET A 1 41.21 -55.92 -25.79
CA MET A 1 42.55 -56.49 -25.47
C MET A 1 43.20 -55.52 -24.49
N GLN A 2 43.07 -55.66 -23.17
CA GLN A 2 43.69 -56.68 -22.30
C GLN A 2 45.20 -56.83 -22.52
N LEU A 3 45.94 -56.64 -21.41
CA LEU A 3 47.25 -57.24 -21.00
C LEU A 3 48.25 -56.16 -20.57
N LEU A 4 48.30 -55.78 -19.28
CA LEU A 4 48.86 -56.46 -18.10
C LEU A 4 50.40 -56.49 -18.00
N LYS A 5 50.86 -56.12 -16.78
CA LYS A 5 51.95 -56.73 -15.98
C LYS A 5 53.40 -56.36 -16.39
N ARG A 6 54.40 -56.23 -15.50
CA ARG A 6 54.55 -56.21 -14.02
C ARG A 6 56.08 -56.02 -13.75
N ARG A 7 56.44 -55.25 -12.72
CA ARG A 7 57.51 -55.48 -11.70
C ARG A 7 58.90 -56.06 -12.09
N LYS A 8 59.97 -55.38 -11.62
CA LYS A 8 60.83 -55.70 -10.42
C LYS A 8 62.04 -54.72 -10.41
N LYS A 9 62.37 -53.92 -9.37
CA LYS A 9 62.84 -54.12 -7.97
C LYS A 9 64.34 -54.45 -7.83
N ASN A 10 65.10 -53.52 -7.21
CA ASN A 10 66.05 -53.69 -6.07
C ASN A 10 66.69 -52.32 -5.73
N LYS A 11 66.44 -51.76 -4.52
CA LYS A 11 67.22 -51.82 -3.24
C LYS A 11 68.46 -50.89 -3.29
N GLU A 12 68.76 -50.00 -2.35
CA GLU A 12 68.48 -49.92 -0.90
C GLU A 12 68.44 -48.45 -0.42
N VAL A 13 67.80 -48.25 0.72
CA VAL A 13 67.56 -46.96 1.42
C VAL A 13 68.50 -46.91 2.62
N ASP A 14 69.11 -45.76 2.89
CA ASP A 14 69.27 -45.26 4.26
C ASP A 14 69.24 -43.72 4.28
N VAL A 15 68.48 -43.23 5.26
CA VAL A 15 68.01 -41.88 5.58
C VAL A 15 68.98 -41.34 6.66
N ASP A 16 69.38 -40.08 6.83
CA ASP A 16 68.65 -38.81 6.90
C ASP A 16 69.68 -37.67 7.04
N ASN A 17 69.41 -36.48 6.49
CA ASN A 17 69.61 -35.18 7.15
C ASN A 17 69.37 -34.04 6.16
N THR A 18 68.10 -33.66 6.02
CA THR A 18 67.67 -32.36 5.50
C THR A 18 67.29 -31.46 6.66
N GLY A 19 67.96 -30.32 6.78
CA GLY A 19 67.54 -29.25 7.68
C GLY A 19 68.26 -27.95 7.36
N LYS A 20 67.46 -26.89 7.20
CA LYS A 20 67.81 -25.44 7.16
C LYS A 20 67.87 -24.75 5.78
N GLU A 21 66.79 -24.80 5.00
CA GLU A 21 66.56 -23.79 3.93
C GLU A 21 65.08 -23.36 3.77
N GLN A 22 64.19 -23.52 4.77
CA GLN A 22 62.74 -23.23 4.60
C GLN A 22 62.14 -22.15 5.53
N ASP A 23 62.94 -21.35 6.26
CA ASP A 23 62.40 -20.45 7.30
C ASP A 23 62.36 -18.95 6.94
N GLN A 24 62.44 -18.54 5.66
CA GLN A 24 62.43 -17.11 5.29
C GLN A 24 61.27 -16.63 4.39
N GLU A 25 60.32 -17.48 4.00
CA GLU A 25 59.19 -17.07 3.15
C GLU A 25 57.84 -16.89 3.87
N GLN A 26 57.72 -17.11 5.19
CA GLN A 26 56.42 -17.08 5.90
C GLN A 26 56.09 -15.81 6.71
N VAL A 27 56.85 -14.71 6.63
CA VAL A 27 56.64 -13.53 7.51
C VAL A 27 56.17 -12.27 6.76
N LYS A 28 55.59 -12.36 5.55
CA LYS A 28 55.17 -11.16 4.78
C LYS A 28 53.72 -11.11 4.27
N GLU A 29 52.82 -11.99 4.74
CA GLU A 29 51.41 -11.97 4.33
C GLU A 29 50.40 -11.51 5.41
N GLN A 30 50.83 -11.17 6.63
CA GLN A 30 49.87 -10.85 7.72
C GLN A 30 49.57 -9.36 7.93
N ASP A 31 50.28 -8.43 7.27
CA ASP A 31 50.12 -6.97 7.53
C ASP A 31 49.14 -6.24 6.60
N VAL A 32 48.60 -6.91 5.57
CA VAL A 32 47.74 -6.26 4.55
C VAL A 32 46.24 -6.39 4.85
N ASP A 33 45.80 -7.26 5.76
CA ASP A 33 44.38 -7.49 6.04
C ASP A 33 43.81 -6.73 7.25
N ILE A 34 44.66 -6.22 8.15
CA ILE A 34 44.20 -5.55 9.38
C ILE A 34 43.69 -4.12 9.10
N LYS A 35 44.24 -3.44 8.08
CA LYS A 35 43.83 -2.07 7.73
C LYS A 35 42.45 -2.00 7.08
N ASN A 36 42.05 -3.02 6.31
CA ASN A 36 40.70 -3.11 5.75
C ASN A 36 39.69 -3.53 6.83
N GLN A 37 40.05 -4.44 7.74
CA GLN A 37 39.23 -4.79 8.91
C GLN A 37 38.91 -3.59 9.81
N PHE A 38 39.80 -2.59 9.89
CA PHE A 38 39.56 -1.41 10.73
C PHE A 38 38.42 -0.53 10.19
N MET A 39 38.24 -0.47 8.87
CA MET A 39 37.11 0.23 8.25
C MET A 39 35.83 -0.61 8.26
N ASP A 40 35.96 -1.95 8.18
CA ASP A 40 34.84 -2.89 8.31
C ASP A 40 34.33 -3.05 9.76
N ASN A 41 35.10 -2.61 10.76
CA ASN A 41 34.74 -2.60 12.18
C ASN A 41 34.10 -1.28 12.66
N VAL A 42 33.82 -0.34 11.75
CA VAL A 42 33.05 0.86 12.08
C VAL A 42 31.56 0.51 12.02
N PRO A 43 30.77 0.81 13.07
CA PRO A 43 29.33 0.60 13.04
C PRO A 43 28.72 1.29 11.82
N THR A 44 28.02 0.52 10.99
CA THR A 44 27.28 1.09 9.88
C THR A 44 25.99 1.75 10.39
N PHE A 45 25.38 2.59 9.57
CA PHE A 45 24.07 3.15 9.91
C PHE A 45 23.03 2.05 10.18
N ILE A 46 23.11 0.90 9.48
CA ILE A 46 22.23 -0.25 9.70
C ILE A 46 22.46 -0.85 11.08
N ASP A 47 23.70 -0.96 11.54
CA ASP A 47 24.02 -1.48 12.88
C ASP A 47 23.49 -0.56 13.99
N LEU A 48 23.43 0.76 13.73
CA LEU A 48 22.91 1.74 14.67
C LEU A 48 21.38 1.70 14.81
N ILE A 49 20.66 1.43 13.72
CA ILE A 49 19.18 1.40 13.70
C ILE A 49 18.59 -0.01 13.86
N ALA A 50 19.41 -1.05 13.73
CA ALA A 50 18.96 -2.42 13.84
C ALA A 50 18.49 -2.72 15.27
N PRO A 51 17.33 -3.37 15.44
CA PRO A 51 16.92 -3.83 16.77
C PRO A 51 17.85 -4.94 17.27
N ASP A 52 18.03 -5.03 18.60
CA ASP A 52 18.75 -6.14 19.26
C ASP A 52 18.23 -7.52 18.82
N GLY A 53 16.92 -7.61 18.55
CA GLY A 53 16.34 -8.82 17.99
C GLY A 53 14.82 -8.83 17.97
N ILE A 54 14.28 -9.90 17.37
CA ILE A 54 12.85 -10.13 17.23
C ILE A 54 12.52 -11.51 17.78
N ALA A 55 11.53 -11.58 18.68
CA ALA A 55 11.02 -12.82 19.24
C ALA A 55 9.54 -13.01 18.87
N ILE A 56 9.19 -14.20 18.40
CA ILE A 56 7.81 -14.60 18.12
C ILE A 56 7.52 -15.84 18.95
N LYS A 57 6.91 -15.63 20.12
CA LYS A 57 6.53 -16.70 21.05
C LYS A 57 5.02 -16.94 21.11
N SER A 58 4.23 -15.93 20.75
CA SER A 58 2.77 -16.00 20.71
C SER A 58 2.28 -16.42 19.33
N GLU A 59 1.06 -16.96 19.29
CA GLU A 59 0.35 -17.24 18.05
C GLU A 59 -0.15 -15.96 17.36
N ASP A 60 -0.29 -14.85 18.07
CA ASP A 60 -1.00 -13.66 17.57
C ASP A 60 -0.19 -12.35 17.56
N HIS A 61 1.01 -12.33 18.17
CA HIS A 61 1.89 -11.16 18.16
C HIS A 61 3.37 -11.54 18.23
N GLY A 62 4.24 -10.58 17.92
CA GLY A 62 5.67 -10.68 18.18
C GLY A 62 6.18 -9.51 19.03
N VAL A 63 7.45 -9.61 19.44
CA VAL A 63 8.14 -8.59 20.25
C VAL A 63 9.45 -8.25 19.58
N ILE A 64 9.69 -6.96 19.37
CA ILE A 64 10.97 -6.39 18.92
C ILE A 64 11.65 -5.82 20.17
N LYS A 65 12.89 -6.21 20.40
CA LYS A 65 13.73 -5.62 21.44
C LYS A 65 14.62 -4.57 20.77
N GLN A 66 14.48 -3.31 21.16
CA GLN A 66 15.27 -2.20 20.60
C GLN A 66 16.48 -1.86 21.48
N SER A 67 16.38 -2.06 22.80
CA SER A 67 17.46 -1.85 23.74
C SER A 67 17.32 -2.76 24.96
N LEU A 68 18.26 -2.69 25.90
CA LEU A 68 18.24 -3.44 27.15
C LEU A 68 16.95 -3.25 28.00
N GLY A 69 16.19 -2.16 27.80
CA GLY A 69 14.97 -1.86 28.56
C GLY A 69 13.70 -1.66 27.73
N THR A 70 13.76 -1.58 26.40
CA THR A 70 12.60 -1.26 25.55
C THR A 70 12.16 -2.46 24.72
N GLN A 71 10.87 -2.80 24.84
CA GLN A 71 10.20 -3.81 24.04
C GLN A 71 9.05 -3.17 23.29
N THR A 72 8.94 -3.46 22.00
CA THR A 72 7.82 -3.04 21.16
C THR A 72 7.10 -4.28 20.70
N TYR A 73 5.82 -4.38 21.02
CA TYR A 73 4.95 -5.44 20.53
C TYR A 73 4.49 -5.09 19.13
N PHE A 74 4.36 -6.10 18.27
CA PHE A 74 3.79 -5.91 16.95
C PHE A 74 2.80 -7.00 16.59
N ARG A 75 1.77 -6.64 15.82
CA ARG A 75 0.75 -7.57 15.31
C ARG A 75 0.59 -7.37 13.80
N PRO A 76 1.06 -8.33 12.98
CA PRO A 76 0.80 -8.32 11.56
C PRO A 76 -0.63 -8.79 11.26
N MET A 77 -1.32 -8.00 10.45
CA MET A 77 -2.69 -8.17 10.01
C MET A 77 -2.79 -8.00 8.50
N TYR A 78 -3.88 -8.45 7.92
CA TYR A 78 -4.15 -8.30 6.50
C TYR A 78 -5.66 -8.31 6.24
N ILE A 79 -6.06 -7.76 5.09
CA ILE A 79 -7.42 -7.91 4.60
C ILE A 79 -7.48 -9.23 3.82
N PRO A 80 -8.29 -10.22 4.24
CA PRO A 80 -8.40 -11.48 3.51
C PRO A 80 -9.14 -11.29 2.18
N ARG A 81 -9.09 -12.28 1.29
CA ARG A 81 -9.74 -12.21 -0.03
C ARG A 81 -11.25 -11.91 0.03
N ASP A 82 -11.94 -12.37 1.06
CA ASP A 82 -13.37 -12.12 1.31
C ASP A 82 -13.61 -10.88 2.17
N GLY A 83 -12.55 -10.18 2.60
CA GLY A 83 -12.62 -9.06 3.52
C GLY A 83 -12.84 -7.71 2.86
N TYR A 84 -12.96 -7.62 1.55
CA TYR A 84 -13.31 -6.36 0.87
C TYR A 84 -14.81 -6.33 0.53
N PRO A 85 -15.48 -5.17 0.65
CA PRO A 85 -16.85 -5.01 0.20
C PRO A 85 -16.93 -5.11 -1.33
N ARG A 86 -18.14 -5.32 -1.85
CA ARG A 86 -18.38 -5.33 -3.30
C ARG A 86 -18.06 -4.00 -3.98
N LYS A 87 -18.28 -2.88 -3.27
CA LYS A 87 -17.89 -1.52 -3.71
C LYS A 87 -17.03 -0.89 -2.62
N LEU A 88 -15.79 -0.55 -2.97
CA LEU A 88 -14.91 0.20 -2.09
C LEU A 88 -15.23 1.69 -2.16
N LYS A 89 -15.42 2.30 -0.99
CA LYS A 89 -15.53 3.75 -0.83
C LYS A 89 -14.15 4.36 -0.76
N THR A 90 -14.01 5.65 -1.01
CA THR A 90 -12.75 6.38 -0.73
C THR A 90 -12.52 6.50 0.78
N ASN A 91 -11.31 6.91 1.18
CA ASN A 91 -10.90 7.23 2.56
C ASN A 91 -10.78 6.05 3.54
N TRP A 92 -11.15 4.82 3.18
CA TRP A 92 -11.05 3.68 4.10
C TRP A 92 -9.62 3.50 4.65
N LEU A 93 -8.61 3.70 3.78
CA LEU A 93 -7.19 3.58 4.12
C LEU A 93 -6.73 4.62 5.16
N ASN A 94 -7.35 5.80 5.19
CA ASN A 94 -6.99 6.86 6.15
C ASN A 94 -7.25 6.43 7.59
N ASN A 95 -8.27 5.60 7.85
CA ASN A 95 -8.54 5.07 9.19
C ASN A 95 -7.40 4.17 9.70
N ILE A 96 -6.69 3.52 8.78
CA ILE A 96 -5.49 2.74 9.13
C ILE A 96 -4.35 3.69 9.42
N LEU A 97 -4.07 4.62 8.50
CA LEU A 97 -2.94 5.55 8.62
C LEU A 97 -3.06 6.50 9.81
N SER A 98 -4.27 6.77 10.31
CA SER A 98 -4.51 7.59 11.50
C SER A 98 -4.19 6.88 12.83
N MET A 99 -3.81 5.61 12.81
CA MET A 99 -3.42 4.85 14.02
C MET A 99 -2.10 5.31 14.65
N GLY A 100 -1.29 6.11 13.94
CA GLY A 100 0.02 6.56 14.41
C GLY A 100 1.10 5.52 14.12
N GLU A 101 1.33 4.57 15.03
CA GLU A 101 2.39 3.55 14.90
C GLU A 101 1.91 2.34 14.08
N VAL A 102 1.89 2.51 12.76
CA VAL A 102 1.44 1.49 11.82
C VAL A 102 2.28 1.47 10.54
N ASP A 103 2.63 0.27 10.10
CA ASP A 103 3.10 0.06 8.74
C ASP A 103 1.96 -0.46 7.88
N VAL A 104 1.79 0.11 6.69
CA VAL A 104 0.81 -0.37 5.71
C VAL A 104 1.52 -0.68 4.40
N VAL A 105 1.36 -1.92 3.93
CA VAL A 105 1.89 -2.37 2.64
C VAL A 105 0.75 -2.75 1.73
N ILE A 106 0.78 -2.20 0.53
CA ILE A 106 -0.16 -2.50 -0.55
C ILE A 106 0.63 -3.14 -1.68
N ASP A 107 0.48 -4.45 -1.84
CA ASP A 107 1.17 -5.23 -2.86
C ASP A 107 0.26 -5.36 -4.10
N ILE A 108 0.68 -4.76 -5.22
CA ILE A 108 -0.15 -4.57 -6.42
C ILE A 108 0.51 -5.25 -7.61
N HIS A 109 -0.19 -6.23 -8.20
CA HIS A 109 0.24 -6.93 -9.41
C HIS A 109 -0.77 -6.74 -10.53
N LYS A 110 -0.38 -6.06 -11.60
CA LYS A 110 -1.23 -5.90 -12.80
C LYS A 110 -1.43 -7.25 -13.49
N VAL A 111 -2.68 -7.62 -13.75
CA VAL A 111 -3.02 -8.79 -14.54
C VAL A 111 -3.01 -8.41 -16.02
N ARG A 112 -2.42 -9.27 -16.87
CA ARG A 112 -2.43 -9.03 -18.32
C ARG A 112 -3.87 -9.04 -18.84
N LYS A 113 -4.22 -8.09 -19.71
CA LYS A 113 -5.56 -7.93 -20.29
C LYS A 113 -6.17 -9.24 -20.82
N ASN A 114 -5.43 -9.98 -21.66
CA ASN A 114 -5.89 -11.26 -22.21
C ASN A 114 -6.14 -12.34 -21.13
N GLU A 115 -5.38 -12.30 -20.04
CA GLU A 115 -5.55 -13.22 -18.92
C GLU A 115 -6.76 -12.82 -18.07
N ALA A 116 -6.94 -11.52 -17.81
CA ALA A 116 -8.10 -10.99 -17.10
C ALA A 116 -9.40 -11.36 -17.79
N ILE A 117 -9.51 -11.12 -19.11
CA ILE A 117 -10.69 -11.49 -19.91
C ILE A 117 -10.96 -13.00 -19.83
N LYS A 118 -9.93 -13.85 -20.02
CA LYS A 118 -10.09 -15.31 -19.91
C LYS A 118 -10.56 -15.76 -18.52
N ARG A 119 -10.07 -15.13 -17.46
CA ARG A 119 -10.50 -15.42 -16.07
C ARG A 119 -11.96 -15.02 -15.85
N LEU A 120 -12.36 -13.85 -16.32
CA LEU A 120 -13.73 -13.35 -16.21
C LEU A 120 -14.71 -14.22 -17.02
N GLN A 121 -14.37 -14.61 -18.25
CA GLN A 121 -15.18 -15.54 -19.06
C GLN A 121 -15.42 -16.88 -18.36
N ARG A 122 -14.38 -17.44 -17.72
CA ARG A 122 -14.52 -18.68 -16.92
C ARG A 122 -15.44 -18.47 -15.72
N GLN A 123 -15.30 -17.35 -15.01
CA GLN A 123 -16.18 -17.03 -13.88
C GLN A 123 -17.63 -16.82 -14.31
N GLN A 124 -17.87 -16.07 -15.39
CA GLN A 124 -19.18 -15.87 -15.99
C GLN A 124 -19.83 -17.20 -16.38
N THR A 125 -19.08 -18.11 -17.03
CA THR A 125 -19.55 -19.45 -17.40
C THR A 125 -19.97 -20.26 -16.16
N MET A 126 -19.18 -20.18 -15.08
CA MET A 126 -19.51 -20.82 -13.80
C MET A 126 -20.78 -20.22 -13.19
N PHE A 127 -20.93 -18.89 -13.21
CA PHE A 127 -22.13 -18.22 -12.70
C PHE A 127 -23.38 -18.57 -13.52
N LEU A 128 -23.29 -18.61 -14.85
CA LEU A 128 -24.39 -19.03 -15.73
C LEU A 128 -24.83 -20.48 -15.47
N SER A 129 -23.86 -21.37 -15.25
CA SER A 129 -24.12 -22.77 -14.90
C SER A 129 -24.86 -22.88 -13.56
N ASN A 130 -24.38 -22.15 -12.55
CA ASN A 130 -25.04 -22.08 -11.24
C ASN A 130 -26.42 -21.43 -11.32
N LEU A 131 -26.60 -20.38 -12.12
CA LEU A 131 -27.87 -19.70 -12.31
C LEU A 131 -28.91 -20.65 -12.90
N THR A 132 -28.52 -21.43 -13.90
CA THR A 132 -29.38 -22.47 -14.50
C THR A 132 -29.84 -23.49 -13.46
N TRP A 133 -28.95 -23.88 -12.55
CA TRP A 133 -29.29 -24.81 -11.47
C TRP A 133 -30.20 -24.17 -10.41
N GLN A 134 -29.92 -22.94 -9.99
CA GLN A 134 -30.75 -22.23 -9.01
C GLN A 134 -32.15 -21.92 -9.55
N ASN A 135 -32.27 -21.59 -10.84
CA ASN A 135 -33.56 -21.42 -11.53
C ASN A 135 -34.42 -22.69 -11.43
N LYS A 136 -33.82 -23.89 -11.56
CA LYS A 136 -34.54 -25.16 -11.37
C LYS A 136 -34.97 -25.40 -9.92
N LYS A 137 -34.21 -24.88 -8.96
CA LYS A 137 -34.52 -24.98 -7.52
C LYS A 137 -35.49 -23.92 -7.01
N GLY A 138 -35.69 -22.83 -7.76
CA GLY A 138 -36.54 -21.70 -7.35
C GLY A 138 -35.96 -20.85 -6.21
N ASN A 139 -34.64 -20.85 -6.00
CA ASN A 139 -34.02 -20.00 -4.97
C ASN A 139 -33.81 -18.56 -5.50
N ILE A 140 -34.81 -17.72 -5.29
CA ILE A 140 -34.87 -16.34 -5.83
C ILE A 140 -33.67 -15.49 -5.39
N ASP A 141 -33.24 -15.59 -4.13
CA ASP A 141 -32.13 -14.78 -3.61
C ASP A 141 -30.81 -15.09 -4.32
N GLN A 142 -30.51 -16.37 -4.50
CA GLN A 142 -29.31 -16.83 -5.21
C GLN A 142 -29.36 -16.49 -6.70
N ILE A 143 -30.56 -16.54 -7.31
CA ILE A 143 -30.77 -16.17 -8.71
C ILE A 143 -30.41 -14.69 -8.92
N ASN A 144 -30.94 -13.79 -8.09
CA ASN A 144 -30.68 -12.36 -8.19
C ASN A 144 -29.18 -12.02 -7.98
N ASP A 145 -28.53 -12.64 -6.99
CA ASP A 145 -27.10 -12.47 -6.75
C ASP A 145 -26.26 -12.93 -7.95
N LEU A 146 -26.56 -14.11 -8.53
CA LEU A 146 -25.85 -14.65 -9.69
C LEU A 146 -26.05 -13.80 -10.94
N GLN A 147 -27.27 -13.34 -11.22
CA GLN A 147 -27.54 -12.43 -12.34
C GLN A 147 -26.71 -11.16 -12.23
N THR A 148 -26.63 -10.60 -11.03
CA THR A 148 -25.84 -9.39 -10.79
C THR A 148 -24.35 -9.65 -10.99
N LYS A 149 -23.82 -10.78 -10.50
CA LYS A 149 -22.42 -11.17 -10.71
C LYS A 149 -22.08 -11.38 -12.19
N ILE A 150 -23.01 -11.92 -12.98
CA ILE A 150 -22.85 -12.09 -14.43
C ILE A 150 -22.75 -10.72 -15.11
N ALA A 151 -23.69 -9.81 -14.82
CA ALA A 151 -23.68 -8.46 -15.38
C ALA A 151 -22.40 -7.68 -15.01
N ASP A 152 -21.94 -7.79 -13.76
CA ASP A 152 -20.68 -7.18 -13.32
C ASP A 152 -19.47 -7.74 -14.11
N CYS A 153 -19.44 -9.06 -14.38
CA CYS A 153 -18.38 -9.67 -15.16
C CYS A 153 -18.38 -9.19 -16.61
N GLU A 154 -19.56 -9.12 -17.24
CA GLU A 154 -19.74 -8.62 -18.61
C GLU A 154 -19.24 -7.19 -18.75
N MET A 155 -19.72 -6.30 -17.88
CA MET A 155 -19.33 -4.90 -17.86
C MET A 155 -17.80 -4.75 -17.66
N LEU A 156 -17.22 -5.46 -16.68
CA LEU A 156 -15.78 -5.36 -16.44
C LEU A 156 -14.95 -5.92 -17.61
N MET A 157 -15.41 -6.99 -18.28
CA MET A 157 -14.74 -7.51 -19.48
C MET A 157 -14.76 -6.49 -20.62
N GLU A 158 -15.90 -5.85 -20.85
CA GLU A 158 -16.08 -4.81 -21.87
C GLU A 158 -15.16 -3.61 -21.60
N GLU A 159 -15.17 -3.08 -20.38
CA GLU A 159 -14.31 -1.96 -19.97
C GLU A 159 -12.81 -2.30 -20.15
N ILE A 160 -12.41 -3.52 -19.78
CA ILE A 160 -11.03 -4.00 -19.99
C ILE A 160 -10.72 -4.10 -21.48
N GLN A 161 -11.66 -4.58 -22.30
CA GLN A 161 -11.51 -4.70 -23.75
C GLN A 161 -11.34 -3.35 -24.44
N PHE A 162 -12.02 -2.30 -23.99
CA PHE A 162 -11.85 -0.94 -24.49
C PHE A 162 -10.68 -0.17 -23.85
N GLY A 163 -10.08 -0.69 -22.77
CA GLY A 163 -8.96 -0.04 -22.07
C GLY A 163 -9.39 1.04 -21.06
N GLU A 164 -10.68 1.09 -20.75
CA GLU A 164 -11.27 1.98 -19.74
C GLU A 164 -11.07 1.47 -18.32
N ASN A 165 -10.75 0.19 -18.16
CA ASN A 165 -10.45 -0.44 -16.88
C ASN A 165 -9.34 -1.50 -17.03
N ASP A 166 -8.79 -1.94 -15.90
CA ASP A 166 -7.74 -2.96 -15.81
C ASP A 166 -8.02 -3.83 -14.57
N MET A 167 -7.44 -5.03 -14.54
CA MET A 167 -7.55 -5.95 -13.39
C MET A 167 -6.21 -6.09 -12.68
N PHE A 168 -6.23 -6.10 -11.36
CA PHE A 168 -5.05 -6.21 -10.49
C PHE A 168 -5.28 -7.29 -9.42
N ASN A 169 -4.23 -8.00 -9.04
CA ASN A 169 -4.21 -8.76 -7.80
C ASN A 169 -3.60 -7.86 -6.73
N VAL A 170 -4.36 -7.56 -5.69
CA VAL A 170 -3.98 -6.61 -4.65
C VAL A 170 -4.02 -7.30 -3.29
N SER A 171 -3.03 -7.03 -2.46
CA SER A 171 -3.02 -7.40 -1.04
C SER A 171 -2.78 -6.16 -0.20
N SER A 172 -3.55 -6.01 0.88
CA SER A 172 -3.31 -4.98 1.89
C SER A 172 -2.92 -5.62 3.21
N GLN A 173 -1.81 -5.14 3.76
CA GLN A 173 -1.21 -5.65 4.98
C GLN A 173 -0.94 -4.50 5.92
N VAL A 174 -1.12 -4.77 7.19
CA VAL A 174 -0.99 -3.78 8.25
C VAL A 174 -0.14 -4.39 9.35
N ILE A 175 0.86 -3.69 9.86
CA ILE A 175 1.57 -4.09 11.07
C ILE A 175 1.35 -2.99 12.09
N LEU A 176 0.61 -3.31 13.15
CA LEU A 176 0.45 -2.42 14.30
C LEU A 176 1.61 -2.62 15.27
N TYR A 177 2.10 -1.52 15.84
CA TYR A 177 3.11 -1.52 16.89
C TYR A 177 2.57 -0.89 18.16
N SER A 178 3.12 -1.31 19.31
CA SER A 178 2.77 -0.71 20.60
C SER A 178 3.84 -0.99 21.66
N ASP A 179 3.88 -0.15 22.69
CA ASP A 179 4.76 -0.29 23.86
C ASP A 179 4.34 -1.41 24.82
N SER A 180 3.07 -1.83 24.77
CA SER A 180 2.53 -2.86 25.65
C SER A 180 1.50 -3.73 24.94
N LEU A 181 1.37 -4.98 25.40
CA LEU A 181 0.37 -5.91 24.86
C LEU A 181 -1.07 -5.40 25.05
N GLN A 182 -1.33 -4.70 26.16
CA GLN A 182 -2.66 -4.13 26.43
C GLN A 182 -3.02 -3.03 25.43
N ASN A 183 -2.09 -2.12 25.13
CA ASN A 183 -2.29 -1.08 24.12
C ASN A 183 -2.39 -1.68 22.72
N LEU A 184 -1.56 -2.68 22.39
CA LEU A 184 -1.67 -3.40 21.12
C LEU A 184 -3.06 -4.01 20.92
N ASN A 185 -3.65 -4.64 21.94
CA ASN A 185 -5.00 -5.19 21.87
C ASN A 185 -6.05 -4.10 21.65
N LYS A 186 -6.01 -3.01 22.42
CA LYS A 186 -6.94 -1.89 22.26
C LYS A 186 -6.88 -1.28 20.86
N SER A 187 -5.67 -1.01 20.35
CA SER A 187 -5.49 -0.45 19.00
C SER A 187 -5.92 -1.43 17.91
N SER A 188 -5.76 -2.74 18.14
CA SER A 188 -6.21 -3.78 17.22
C SER A 188 -7.73 -3.83 17.12
N GLU A 189 -8.43 -3.85 18.26
CA GLU A 189 -9.90 -3.82 18.33
C GLU A 189 -10.44 -2.54 17.69
N PHE A 190 -9.86 -1.39 18.02
CA PHE A 190 -10.24 -0.12 17.43
C PHE A 190 -10.09 -0.11 15.90
N LEU A 191 -8.98 -0.63 15.37
CA LEU A 191 -8.76 -0.71 13.93
C LEU A 191 -9.74 -1.66 13.25
N GLU A 192 -10.03 -2.80 13.87
CA GLU A 192 -11.02 -3.76 13.37
C GLU A 192 -12.42 -3.11 13.29
N ASP A 193 -12.85 -2.42 14.35
CA ASP A 193 -14.12 -1.71 14.40
C ASP A 193 -14.19 -0.59 13.35
N ALA A 194 -13.12 0.20 13.21
CA ALA A 194 -13.05 1.28 12.23
C ALA A 194 -13.19 0.75 10.79
N LEU A 195 -12.54 -0.37 10.46
CA LEU A 195 -12.64 -0.99 9.14
C LEU A 195 -13.98 -1.70 8.92
N SER A 196 -14.57 -2.28 9.96
CA SER A 196 -15.90 -2.88 9.92
C SER A 196 -16.98 -1.87 9.49
N GLY A 197 -16.84 -0.60 9.91
CA GLY A 197 -17.69 0.51 9.42
C GLY A 197 -17.64 0.74 7.90
N PHE A 198 -16.57 0.31 7.24
CA PHE A 198 -16.42 0.31 5.77
C PHE A 198 -16.77 -1.05 5.13
N SER A 199 -17.30 -2.00 5.92
CA SER A 199 -17.51 -3.39 5.53
C SER A 199 -16.21 -4.06 5.06
N ILE A 200 -15.08 -3.65 5.65
CA ILE A 200 -13.77 -4.26 5.45
C ILE A 200 -13.47 -5.14 6.66
N LYS A 201 -13.18 -6.42 6.40
CA LYS A 201 -12.77 -7.37 7.43
C LYS A 201 -11.26 -7.35 7.58
N LEU A 202 -10.79 -7.25 8.81
CA LEU A 202 -9.39 -7.40 9.16
C LEU A 202 -9.14 -8.80 9.74
N ALA A 203 -8.01 -9.41 9.42
CA ALA A 203 -7.60 -10.69 9.99
C ALA A 203 -6.16 -10.60 10.49
N THR A 204 -5.88 -11.18 11.66
CA THR A 204 -4.51 -11.30 12.13
C THR A 204 -3.80 -12.44 11.40
N ALA A 205 -2.47 -12.36 11.27
CA ALA A 205 -1.67 -13.47 10.77
C ALA A 205 -1.47 -14.55 11.85
N PHE A 206 -2.56 -14.98 12.49
CA PHE A 206 -2.58 -15.95 13.57
C PHE A 206 -1.79 -17.22 13.20
N SER A 207 -0.93 -17.66 14.11
CA SER A 207 0.07 -18.74 13.96
C SER A 207 1.02 -18.59 12.75
N ARG A 208 1.01 -17.42 12.09
CA ARG A 208 1.79 -17.10 10.88
C ARG A 208 2.48 -15.74 11.00
N ILE A 209 2.71 -15.26 12.21
CA ILE A 209 3.28 -13.93 12.53
C ILE A 209 4.56 -13.65 11.75
N LYS A 210 5.48 -14.61 11.66
CA LYS A 210 6.72 -14.46 10.89
C LYS A 210 6.47 -14.20 9.40
N LYS A 211 5.45 -14.86 8.81
CA LYS A 211 5.07 -14.64 7.40
C LYS A 211 4.39 -13.28 7.25
N GLY A 212 3.47 -12.93 8.15
CA GLY A 212 2.80 -11.63 8.14
C GLY A 212 3.78 -10.47 8.24
N TYR A 213 4.67 -10.50 9.24
CA TYR A 213 5.70 -9.50 9.44
C TYR A 213 6.61 -9.35 8.21
N LYS A 214 7.14 -10.46 7.68
CA LYS A 214 7.98 -10.43 6.47
C LYS A 214 7.27 -9.88 5.24
N SER A 215 5.94 -10.01 5.17
CA SER A 215 5.17 -9.52 4.03
C SER A 215 5.00 -8.00 4.08
N GLY A 216 4.89 -7.43 5.28
CA GLY A 216 4.84 -5.98 5.49
C GLY A 216 6.20 -5.29 5.50
N LEU A 217 7.30 -6.03 5.34
CA LEU A 217 8.64 -5.45 5.16
C LEU A 217 8.89 -5.11 3.69
N PRO A 218 9.75 -4.12 3.38
CA PRO A 218 10.01 -3.64 2.01
C PRO A 218 10.89 -4.61 1.17
N PHE A 219 10.68 -5.92 1.32
CA PHE A 219 11.35 -6.95 0.53
C PHE A 219 10.64 -7.27 -0.79
N GLY A 220 9.49 -6.64 -1.06
CA GLY A 220 8.71 -6.83 -2.28
C GLY A 220 8.16 -8.26 -2.44
N LYS A 221 8.02 -8.99 -1.33
CA LYS A 221 7.51 -10.36 -1.34
C LYS A 221 6.48 -10.58 -0.24
N ASN A 222 5.25 -10.82 -0.68
CA ASN A 222 4.17 -11.24 0.17
C ASN A 222 4.18 -12.77 0.42
N TYR A 223 4.17 -13.17 1.68
CA TYR A 223 4.15 -14.57 2.16
C TYR A 223 2.76 -15.05 2.61
N LEU A 224 1.74 -14.19 2.56
CA LEU A 224 0.34 -14.49 2.88
C LEU A 224 -0.46 -14.64 1.57
N SER A 225 -0.47 -15.83 0.98
CA SER A 225 -1.12 -16.08 -0.32
C SER A 225 -2.64 -15.84 -0.33
N ASP A 226 -3.29 -15.98 0.82
CA ASP A 226 -4.73 -15.78 1.05
C ASP A 226 -5.14 -14.30 1.17
N SER A 227 -4.18 -13.39 1.18
CA SER A 227 -4.42 -11.94 1.24
C SER A 227 -4.73 -11.31 -0.14
N TYR A 228 -4.45 -12.00 -1.24
CA TYR A 228 -4.67 -11.44 -2.57
C TYR A 228 -6.14 -11.48 -3.00
N ARG A 229 -6.64 -10.32 -3.42
CA ARG A 229 -7.95 -10.10 -4.03
C ARG A 229 -7.81 -9.50 -5.43
N ASN A 230 -8.68 -9.94 -6.34
CA ASN A 230 -8.84 -9.28 -7.64
C ASN A 230 -9.59 -7.95 -7.44
N ILE A 231 -8.99 -6.86 -7.91
CA ILE A 231 -9.51 -5.49 -7.80
C ILE A 231 -9.36 -4.82 -9.18
N ASP A 232 -10.37 -4.08 -9.61
CA ASP A 232 -10.31 -3.31 -10.86
C ASP A 232 -9.60 -1.96 -10.65
N ARG A 233 -9.22 -1.28 -11.74
CA ARG A 233 -8.49 0.01 -11.67
C ARG A 233 -9.25 1.07 -10.88
N ARG A 234 -10.58 1.12 -11.01
CA ARG A 234 -11.39 2.14 -10.34
C ARG A 234 -11.40 1.90 -8.84
N ALA A 235 -11.60 0.67 -8.39
CA ALA A 235 -11.51 0.35 -6.97
C ALA A 235 -10.07 0.53 -6.43
N LEU A 236 -9.04 0.19 -7.21
CA LEU A 236 -7.64 0.38 -6.83
C LEU A 236 -7.29 1.85 -6.57
N SER A 237 -7.94 2.79 -7.27
CA SER A 237 -7.73 4.23 -7.01
C SER A 237 -8.05 4.64 -5.57
N THR A 238 -8.93 3.90 -4.88
CA THR A 238 -9.28 4.16 -3.47
C THR A 238 -8.18 3.77 -2.47
N PHE A 239 -7.15 3.04 -2.92
CA PHE A 239 -5.99 2.63 -2.13
C PHE A 239 -4.91 3.72 -2.08
N ALA A 240 -5.11 4.84 -2.76
CA ALA A 240 -4.21 5.98 -2.67
C ALA A 240 -4.30 6.59 -1.26
N PRO A 241 -3.19 6.68 -0.50
CA PRO A 241 -3.19 7.20 0.87
C PRO A 241 -3.34 8.73 0.92
N TYR A 242 -3.24 9.41 -0.22
CA TYR A 242 -3.32 10.87 -0.31
C TYR A 242 -4.59 11.27 -1.05
N ILE A 243 -5.51 11.88 -0.30
CA ILE A 243 -6.71 12.52 -0.85
C ILE A 243 -6.59 14.05 -0.76
N SER A 244 -5.51 14.55 -0.15
CA SER A 244 -5.13 15.95 -0.17
C SER A 244 -4.45 16.31 -1.49
N GLY A 245 -5.19 16.17 -2.59
CA GLY A 245 -4.88 16.95 -3.78
C GLY A 245 -5.23 18.38 -3.44
N SER A 246 -4.25 19.12 -2.93
CA SER A 246 -4.41 20.55 -2.80
C SER A 246 -4.76 21.04 -4.24
N GLY A 247 -5.82 21.84 -4.41
CA GLY A 247 -6.29 22.29 -5.72
C GLY A 247 -5.22 22.96 -6.60
N ARG A 248 -5.04 22.55 -7.85
CA ARG A 248 -3.94 22.99 -8.75
C ARG A 248 -3.66 24.51 -8.81
N TYR A 249 -4.68 25.34 -8.59
CA TYR A 249 -4.60 26.80 -8.63
C TYR A 249 -4.45 27.42 -7.23
N HIS A 250 -3.42 27.00 -6.51
CA HIS A 250 -3.11 27.52 -5.17
C HIS A 250 -2.50 28.91 -5.16
N GLY A 251 -2.56 29.52 -3.98
CA GLY A 251 -2.21 30.91 -3.75
C GLY A 251 -3.43 31.80 -3.92
N GLY A 252 -3.26 33.12 -3.82
CA GLY A 252 -4.37 34.05 -3.92
C GLY A 252 -5.20 34.12 -2.63
N ILE A 253 -6.52 33.99 -2.74
CA ILE A 253 -7.42 34.26 -1.62
C ILE A 253 -7.76 33.00 -0.83
N PRO A 254 -7.93 33.09 0.50
CA PRO A 254 -8.51 31.99 1.25
C PRO A 254 -9.92 31.75 0.73
N TYR A 255 -10.27 30.50 0.45
CA TYR A 255 -11.56 30.15 -0.13
C TYR A 255 -12.42 29.36 0.84
N GLY A 256 -11.85 28.35 1.48
CA GLY A 256 -12.57 27.50 2.41
C GLY A 256 -11.65 26.64 3.26
N ILE A 257 -12.24 25.65 3.91
CA ILE A 257 -11.52 24.61 4.66
C ILE A 257 -11.82 23.29 3.98
N ASN A 258 -10.77 22.51 3.73
CA ASN A 258 -10.90 21.16 3.22
C ASN A 258 -11.43 20.26 4.36
N MET A 259 -12.66 19.77 4.25
CA MET A 259 -13.27 18.93 5.29
C MET A 259 -12.58 17.57 5.48
N ILE A 260 -11.65 17.18 4.61
CA ILE A 260 -10.87 15.94 4.73
C ILE A 260 -9.59 16.17 5.54
N THR A 261 -8.94 17.33 5.38
CA THR A 261 -7.65 17.63 6.01
C THR A 261 -7.71 18.70 7.10
N ASP A 262 -8.85 19.37 7.25
CA ASP A 262 -9.05 20.59 8.05
C ASP A 262 -8.08 21.74 7.72
N GLN A 263 -7.44 21.68 6.54
CA GLN A 263 -6.54 22.73 6.08
C GLN A 263 -7.30 23.83 5.35
N LYS A 264 -6.82 25.08 5.49
CA LYS A 264 -7.32 26.21 4.71
C LYS A 264 -6.92 26.04 3.25
N GLU A 265 -7.90 26.09 2.36
CA GLU A 265 -7.70 26.04 0.91
C GLU A 265 -7.70 27.45 0.34
N PHE A 266 -6.79 27.68 -0.61
CA PHE A 266 -6.63 28.95 -1.30
C PHE A 266 -6.94 28.78 -2.78
N ILE A 267 -7.46 29.83 -3.40
CA ILE A 267 -7.71 29.85 -4.82
C ILE A 267 -7.12 31.09 -5.47
N ASN A 268 -6.38 30.85 -6.55
CA ASN A 268 -5.87 31.87 -7.45
C ASN A 268 -6.55 31.71 -8.80
N SER A 269 -7.51 32.58 -9.10
CA SER A 269 -8.33 32.51 -10.31
C SER A 269 -7.53 32.71 -11.61
N PHE A 270 -6.32 33.27 -11.52
CA PHE A 270 -5.43 33.49 -12.67
C PHE A 270 -4.27 32.49 -12.72
N GLY A 271 -4.19 31.59 -11.73
CA GLY A 271 -3.08 30.67 -11.56
C GLY A 271 -1.77 31.35 -11.17
N ASN A 272 -0.73 30.54 -11.02
CA ASN A 272 0.63 30.99 -10.71
C ASN A 272 1.55 30.75 -11.92
N GLU A 273 2.83 31.06 -11.79
CA GLU A 273 3.81 30.87 -12.87
C GLU A 273 3.90 29.41 -13.35
N THR A 274 3.69 28.46 -12.45
CA THR A 274 3.77 27.02 -12.73
C THR A 274 2.48 26.46 -13.33
N TYR A 275 1.32 26.95 -12.90
CA TYR A 275 0.01 26.45 -13.29
C TYR A 275 -0.94 27.61 -13.60
N ARG A 276 -1.09 27.92 -14.89
CA ARG A 276 -2.09 28.87 -15.40
C ARG A 276 -3.30 28.16 -15.99
N PRO A 277 -4.54 28.57 -15.68
CA PRO A 277 -5.72 28.09 -16.36
C PRO A 277 -5.69 28.44 -17.85
N ASP A 278 -6.11 27.52 -18.71
CA ASP A 278 -6.33 27.81 -20.15
C ASP A 278 -7.50 28.80 -20.34
N ASN A 279 -8.43 28.84 -19.38
CA ASN A 279 -9.50 29.83 -19.29
C ASN A 279 -9.73 30.26 -17.84
N TYR A 280 -10.11 31.53 -17.65
CA TYR A 280 -10.31 32.13 -16.32
C TYR A 280 -11.78 32.12 -15.88
N ASN A 281 -12.63 31.42 -16.62
CA ASN A 281 -14.06 31.37 -16.35
C ASN A 281 -14.33 30.41 -15.20
N MET A 282 -15.22 30.81 -14.29
CA MET A 282 -15.61 29.99 -13.14
C MET A 282 -17.13 29.93 -13.03
N GLY A 283 -17.66 28.72 -12.89
CA GLY A 283 -19.09 28.47 -12.69
C GLY A 283 -19.39 27.98 -11.27
N PHE A 284 -20.48 28.46 -10.68
CA PHE A 284 -21.00 28.00 -9.40
C PHE A 284 -22.28 27.20 -9.64
N PHE A 285 -22.24 25.89 -9.38
CA PHE A 285 -23.38 24.97 -9.58
C PHE A 285 -23.88 24.40 -8.26
N GLY A 286 -25.16 24.05 -8.21
CA GLY A 286 -25.81 23.53 -7.01
C GLY A 286 -27.31 23.79 -6.98
N VAL A 287 -28.02 23.11 -6.09
CA VAL A 287 -29.46 23.30 -5.88
C VAL A 287 -29.77 24.65 -5.22
N SER A 288 -31.04 25.08 -5.21
CA SER A 288 -31.42 26.30 -4.48
C SER A 288 -31.07 26.18 -3.00
N GLY A 289 -30.55 27.26 -2.40
CA GLY A 289 -30.10 27.25 -1.00
C GLY A 289 -28.72 26.61 -0.74
N SER A 290 -28.05 26.03 -1.75
CA SER A 290 -26.74 25.37 -1.56
C SER A 290 -25.55 26.32 -1.34
N GLY A 291 -25.79 27.62 -1.20
CA GLY A 291 -24.74 28.62 -0.99
C GLY A 291 -24.03 29.13 -2.24
N LYS A 292 -24.56 28.91 -3.47
CA LYS A 292 -23.95 29.40 -4.72
C LYS A 292 -23.64 30.92 -4.69
N SER A 293 -24.64 31.74 -4.37
CA SER A 293 -24.48 33.20 -4.30
C SER A 293 -23.53 33.63 -3.18
N VAL A 294 -23.51 32.90 -2.06
CA VAL A 294 -22.60 33.15 -0.94
C VAL A 294 -21.16 32.86 -1.35
N GLY A 295 -20.91 31.74 -2.04
CA GLY A 295 -19.60 31.40 -2.57
C GLY A 295 -19.07 32.45 -3.55
N MET A 296 -19.92 32.91 -4.48
CA MET A 296 -19.56 33.97 -5.43
C MET A 296 -19.23 35.30 -4.72
N LYS A 297 -20.08 35.75 -3.78
CA LYS A 297 -19.83 36.98 -3.01
C LYS A 297 -18.55 36.90 -2.19
N MET A 298 -18.31 35.77 -1.54
CA MET A 298 -17.11 35.53 -0.74
C MET A 298 -15.84 35.60 -1.61
N LYS A 299 -15.89 35.04 -2.81
CA LYS A 299 -14.80 35.14 -3.78
C LYS A 299 -14.51 36.60 -4.14
N ILE A 300 -15.55 37.33 -4.57
CA ILE A 300 -15.43 38.74 -4.97
C ILE A 300 -14.91 39.60 -3.82
N SER A 301 -15.49 39.48 -2.63
CA SER A 301 -15.13 40.32 -1.47
C SER A 301 -13.70 40.11 -1.00
N ARG A 302 -13.11 38.94 -1.27
CA ARG A 302 -11.72 38.64 -0.94
C ARG A 302 -10.77 39.00 -2.09
N GLU A 303 -11.13 38.73 -3.35
CA GLU A 303 -10.27 39.02 -4.50
C GLU A 303 -10.10 40.53 -4.76
N MET A 304 -11.13 41.33 -4.50
CA MET A 304 -11.04 42.78 -4.69
C MET A 304 -9.90 43.41 -3.87
N PRO A 305 -9.86 43.27 -2.53
CA PRO A 305 -8.78 43.84 -1.72
C PRO A 305 -7.47 43.04 -1.79
N LEU A 306 -7.51 41.71 -1.83
CA LEU A 306 -6.30 40.88 -1.66
C LEU A 306 -5.60 40.54 -2.97
N ALA A 307 -6.32 40.55 -4.10
CA ALA A 307 -5.78 40.19 -5.40
C ALA A 307 -5.92 41.32 -6.44
N ASN A 308 -6.37 42.50 -6.02
CA ASN A 308 -6.56 43.69 -6.85
C ASN A 308 -7.41 43.41 -8.11
N VAL A 309 -8.49 42.66 -7.93
CA VAL A 309 -9.45 42.32 -8.99
C VAL A 309 -10.63 43.27 -8.94
N TYR A 310 -11.19 43.65 -10.08
CA TYR A 310 -12.43 44.43 -10.14
C TYR A 310 -13.60 43.54 -10.52
N ALA A 311 -14.73 43.71 -9.83
CA ALA A 311 -15.94 42.92 -10.07
C ALA A 311 -17.11 43.82 -10.43
N GLY A 312 -17.88 43.40 -11.44
CA GLY A 312 -19.21 43.92 -11.75
C GLY A 312 -20.24 42.80 -11.57
N ILE A 313 -21.36 43.10 -10.92
CA ILE A 313 -22.43 42.12 -10.66
C ILE A 313 -23.67 42.52 -11.45
N ILE A 314 -24.18 41.59 -12.25
CA ILE A 314 -25.47 41.72 -12.92
C ILE A 314 -26.44 40.82 -12.17
N ASP A 315 -27.33 41.43 -11.40
CA ASP A 315 -28.29 40.74 -10.55
C ASP A 315 -29.71 41.24 -10.83
N PRO A 316 -30.44 40.58 -11.74
CA PRO A 316 -31.80 40.97 -12.09
C PRO A 316 -32.83 40.70 -10.98
N GLU A 317 -32.49 39.89 -9.97
CA GLU A 317 -33.42 39.48 -8.89
C GLU A 317 -33.15 40.17 -7.54
N GLY A 318 -32.04 40.89 -7.39
CA GLY A 318 -31.70 41.70 -6.20
C GLY A 318 -31.16 40.92 -5.00
N GLY A 319 -30.82 39.64 -5.15
CA GLY A 319 -30.27 38.79 -4.08
C GLY A 319 -28.78 39.03 -3.79
N ALA A 320 -28.05 39.64 -4.72
CA ALA A 320 -26.62 39.91 -4.60
C ALA A 320 -26.31 41.21 -3.81
N THR A 321 -27.21 42.19 -3.85
CA THR A 321 -26.97 43.56 -3.31
C THR A 321 -27.55 43.79 -1.91
N ARG A 322 -28.42 42.91 -1.40
CA ARG A 322 -29.19 43.13 -0.15
C ARG A 322 -28.73 42.34 1.09
N SER A 323 -27.65 41.55 1.00
CA SER A 323 -27.15 40.75 2.13
C SER A 323 -25.63 40.85 2.27
#